data_AF-A0A8S3HAK5-F1
#
_entry.id   AF-A0A8S3HAK5-F1
#
_cell.length_a   1.000
_cell.length_b   1.000
_cell.length_c   1.000
_cell.angle_alpha   90.00
_cell.angle_beta   90.00
_cell.angle_gamma   90.00
#
_symmetry.space_group_name_H-M   'P 1'
#
loop_
_entity.id
_entity.type
_entity.pdbx_description
1 polymer ?
#
loop_
_entity_poly.entity_id
_entity_poly.type
_entity_poly.pdbx_seq_one_letter_code
_entity_poly.pdbx_strand_id
1 'polypeptide(L)'
;IDAVLDEIATMTLCEIPDDEPITPEQFLHNTQDLCNVASKQIQIKSHNVEDAVLEVIDLLCGDIISSNEGNDNMQYSGAALNADDEETDG
;
A
#
# COMPACT_ATOMS: atom_id res chain seq x y z
N ILE A 1 12.01 1.12 1.72
CA ILE A 1 10.90 0.15 1.69
C ILE A 1 10.65 -0.39 3.09
N ASP A 2 11.60 -1.11 3.70
CA ASP A 2 11.41 -1.72 5.03
C ASP A 2 10.95 -0.77 6.12
N ALA A 3 11.55 0.43 6.24
CA ALA A 3 11.11 1.43 7.22
C ALA A 3 9.65 1.85 7.02
N VAL A 4 9.19 1.97 5.78
CA VAL A 4 7.80 2.33 5.47
C VAL A 4 6.85 1.17 5.79
N LEU A 5 7.28 -0.07 5.55
CA LEU A 5 6.51 -1.26 5.91
C LEU A 5 6.40 -1.43 7.43
N ASP A 6 7.47 -1.15 8.17
CA ASP A 6 7.47 -1.16 9.62
C ASP A 6 6.56 -0.06 10.20
N GLU A 7 6.59 1.14 9.60
CA GLU A 7 5.65 2.22 9.93
C GLU A 7 4.19 1.82 9.69
N ILE A 8 3.88 1.11 8.59
CA ILE A 8 2.52 0.58 8.36
C ILE A 8 2.16 -0.46 9.43
N ALA A 9 3.07 -1.38 9.74
CA ALA A 9 2.84 -2.47 10.68
C ALA A 9 2.66 -2.00 12.13
N THR A 10 3.22 -0.84 12.48
CA THR A 10 3.20 -0.27 13.84
C THR A 10 2.18 0.85 14.03
N MET A 11 1.32 1.13 13.03
CA MET A 11 0.28 2.14 13.16
C MET A 11 -0.74 1.82 14.25
N THR A 12 -1.03 2.82 15.08
CA THR A 12 -2.12 2.76 16.05
C THR A 12 -3.47 2.89 15.35
N LEU A 13 -4.32 1.85 15.47
CA LEU A 13 -5.69 1.84 14.94
C LEU A 13 -6.75 1.99 16.02
N CYS A 14 -6.37 1.81 17.27
CA CYS A 14 -7.24 1.83 18.43
C CYS A 14 -6.40 2.18 19.66
N GLU A 15 -6.97 2.98 20.55
CA GLU A 15 -6.35 3.36 21.82
C GLU A 15 -7.30 3.04 22.97
N ILE A 16 -6.77 2.37 23.99
CA ILE A 16 -7.52 2.06 25.21
C ILE A 16 -7.34 3.25 26.17
N PRO A 17 -8.41 3.75 26.78
CA PRO A 17 -8.31 4.83 27.76
C PRO A 17 -7.58 4.36 29.02
N ASP A 18 -6.50 5.05 29.38
CA ASP A 18 -5.66 4.69 30.53
C ASP A 18 -6.00 5.48 31.82
N ASP A 19 -6.50 6.71 31.70
CA ASP A 19 -6.74 7.61 32.85
C ASP A 19 -8.21 7.65 33.30
N GLU A 20 -9.13 7.99 32.40
CA GLU A 20 -10.55 8.12 32.72
C GLU A 20 -11.42 7.22 31.83
N PRO A 21 -12.48 6.61 32.39
CA PRO A 21 -13.41 5.82 31.60
C PRO A 21 -14.17 6.70 30.61
N ILE A 22 -14.18 6.28 29.34
CA ILE A 22 -14.98 6.91 28.29
C ILE A 22 -16.24 6.09 28.01
N THR A 23 -17.24 6.70 27.38
CA THR A 23 -18.43 5.97 26.96
C THR A 23 -18.12 5.10 25.74
N PRO A 24 -18.89 4.01 25.51
CA PRO A 24 -18.73 3.19 24.32
C PRO A 24 -18.83 3.98 23.01
N GLU A 25 -19.69 5.00 22.94
CA GLU A 25 -19.86 5.86 21.77
C GLU A 25 -18.60 6.68 21.50
N GLN A 26 -17.99 7.21 22.55
CA GLN A 26 -16.77 8.01 22.43
C GLN A 26 -15.57 7.14 22.04
N PHE A 27 -15.48 5.92 22.59
CA PHE A 27 -14.49 4.93 22.17
C PHE A 27 -14.63 4.56 20.68
N LEU A 28 -15.87 4.30 20.24
CA LEU A 28 -16.16 3.97 18.85
C LEU A 28 -15.77 5.12 17.91
N HIS A 29 -16.12 6.35 18.28
CA HIS A 29 -15.77 7.54 17.51
C HIS A 29 -14.25 7.71 17.38
N ASN A 30 -13.51 7.65 18.49
CA ASN A 30 -12.05 7.78 18.49
C ASN A 30 -11.38 6.69 17.64
N THR A 31 -11.83 5.44 17.77
CA THR A 31 -11.31 4.31 17.00
C THR A 31 -11.59 4.49 15.51
N GLN A 32 -12.78 4.98 15.14
CA GLN A 32 -13.14 5.26 13.76
C GLN A 32 -12.26 6.35 13.16
N ASP A 33 -11.99 7.42 13.91
CA ASP A 33 -11.11 8.50 13.47
C ASP A 33 -9.67 8.02 13.26
N LEU A 34 -9.13 7.22 14.18
CA LEU A 34 -7.81 6.59 14.03
C LEU A 34 -7.77 5.72 12.77
N CYS A 35 -8.77 4.85 12.57
CA CYS A 35 -8.85 4.01 11.37
C CYS A 35 -8.93 4.83 10.07
N ASN A 36 -9.69 5.92 10.06
CA ASN A 36 -9.83 6.79 8.90
C ASN A 36 -8.51 7.48 8.54
N VAL A 37 -7.75 7.92 9.55
CA VAL A 37 -6.43 8.53 9.35
C VAL A 37 -5.43 7.47 8.88
N ALA A 38 -5.36 6.33 9.57
CA ALA A 38 -4.44 5.26 9.24
C ALA A 38 -4.69 4.71 7.82
N SER A 39 -5.95 4.51 7.43
CA SER A 39 -6.32 4.05 6.09
C SER A 39 -5.72 4.94 4.98
N LYS A 40 -5.86 6.26 5.11
CA LYS A 40 -5.29 7.23 4.15
C LYS A 40 -3.77 7.14 4.11
N GLN A 41 -3.12 7.03 5.27
CA GLN A 41 -1.67 6.94 5.32
C GLN A 41 -1.14 5.63 4.76
N ILE A 42 -1.78 4.50 5.08
CA ILE A 42 -1.45 3.18 4.55
C ILE A 42 -1.55 3.19 3.03
N GLN A 43 -2.64 3.74 2.47
CA GLN A 43 -2.80 3.83 1.02
C GLN A 43 -1.63 4.56 0.34
N ILE A 44 -1.26 5.74 0.85
CA ILE A 44 -0.14 6.53 0.31
C ILE A 44 1.17 5.77 0.45
N LYS A 45 1.43 5.19 1.63
CA LYS A 45 2.67 4.47 1.90
C LYS A 45 2.81 3.21 1.05
N SER A 46 1.72 2.48 0.84
CA SER A 46 1.68 1.31 -0.04
C SER A 46 1.99 1.68 -1.49
N HIS A 47 1.43 2.77 -2.00
CA HIS A 47 1.75 3.28 -3.34
C HIS A 47 3.25 3.63 -3.46
N ASN A 48 3.82 4.31 -2.46
CA ASN A 48 5.25 4.63 -2.47
C ASN A 48 6.14 3.38 -2.44
N VAL A 49 5.72 2.32 -1.74
CA VAL A 49 6.43 1.04 -1.74
C VAL A 49 6.35 0.38 -3.11
N GLU A 50 5.18 0.37 -3.73
CA GLU A 50 4.98 -0.14 -5.08
C GLU A 50 5.89 0.57 -6.09
N ASP A 51 5.87 1.91 -6.11
CA ASP A 51 6.73 2.72 -6.99
C ASP A 51 8.21 2.38 -6.79
N ALA A 52 8.67 2.31 -5.54
CA ALA A 52 10.07 1.99 -5.23
C ALA A 52 10.45 0.56 -5.66
N VAL A 53 9.53 -0.40 -5.55
CA VAL A 53 9.76 -1.79 -6.02
C VAL A 53 9.83 -1.83 -7.54
N LEU A 54 8.92 -1.13 -8.23
CA LEU A 54 8.94 -1.02 -9.69
C LEU A 54 10.24 -0.39 -10.18
N GLU A 55 10.71 0.69 -9.55
CA GLU A 55 12.00 1.32 -9.87
C GLU A 55 13.17 0.34 -9.67
N VAL A 56 13.17 -0.45 -8.59
CA VAL A 56 14.21 -1.47 -8.37
C VAL A 56 14.17 -2.54 -9.46
N ILE A 57 12.98 -2.98 -9.88
CA ILE A 57 12.83 -3.93 -10.99
C ILE A 57 13.40 -3.32 -12.28
N ASP A 58 13.07 -2.07 -12.57
CA ASP A 58 13.55 -1.37 -13.77
C ASP A 58 15.07 -1.18 -13.75
N LEU A 59 15.67 -0.87 -12.60
CA LEU A 59 17.13 -0.78 -12.46
C LEU A 59 17.80 -2.15 -12.67
N LEU A 60 17.27 -3.20 -12.05
CA LEU A 60 17.84 -4.54 -12.18
C LEU A 60 17.67 -5.10 -13.60
N CYS A 61 16.48 -4.99 -14.19
CA CYS A 61 16.18 -5.52 -15.51
C CYS A 61 16.71 -4.64 -16.64
N GLY A 62 16.65 -3.31 -16.50
CA GLY A 62 17.18 -2.36 -17.47
C GLY A 62 18.69 -2.55 -17.67
N ASP A 63 19.44 -2.67 -16.59
CA ASP A 63 20.89 -2.94 -16.66
C ASP A 63 21.20 -4.31 -17.27
N ILE A 64 20.37 -5.34 -16.98
CA ILE A 64 20.51 -6.68 -17.57
C ILE A 64 20.20 -6.66 -19.08
N ILE A 65 19.16 -5.93 -19.50
CA ILE A 65 18.75 -5.82 -20.90
C ILE A 65 19.78 -5.02 -21.70
N SER A 66 20.27 -3.89 -21.16
CA SER A 66 21.35 -3.11 -21.78
C SER A 66 22.68 -3.87 -21.87
N SER A 67 22.96 -4.78 -20.93
CA SER A 67 24.13 -5.67 -20.98
C SER A 67 23.95 -6.84 -21.97
N ASN A 68 22.74 -7.06 -22.46
CA ASN A 68 22.35 -8.16 -23.35
C ASN A 68 21.89 -7.66 -24.74
N GLU A 69 22.38 -6.48 -25.19
CA GLU A 69 22.22 -5.99 -26.58
C GLU A 69 22.95 -6.89 -27.60
N GLY A 70 22.48 -8.13 -27.68
CA GLY A 70 22.92 -9.20 -28.56
C GLY A 70 21.86 -10.29 -28.76
N ASN A 71 20.62 -10.14 -28.27
CA ASN A 71 19.52 -11.01 -28.73
C ASN A 71 18.13 -10.42 -28.53
N ASP A 72 17.32 -10.54 -29.58
CA ASP A 72 16.11 -9.78 -29.87
C ASP A 72 14.88 -10.11 -29.00
N ASN A 73 14.03 -9.07 -28.84
CA ASN A 73 12.58 -9.11 -28.64
C ASN A 73 12.02 -9.64 -27.30
N MET A 74 11.86 -8.75 -26.32
CA MET A 74 10.89 -8.94 -25.24
C MET A 74 10.07 -7.67 -25.03
N GLN A 75 8.82 -7.69 -25.52
CA GLN A 75 7.88 -6.58 -25.44
C GLN A 75 7.09 -6.68 -24.12
N TYR A 76 7.44 -5.87 -23.13
CA TYR A 76 6.68 -5.76 -21.88
C TYR A 76 5.43 -4.90 -22.14
N SER A 77 4.27 -5.55 -22.24
CA SER A 77 2.97 -4.88 -22.33
C SER A 77 2.40 -4.70 -20.93
N GLY A 78 2.80 -3.63 -20.24
CA GLY A 78 2.12 -3.17 -19.04
C GLY A 78 0.84 -2.42 -19.41
N ALA A 79 -0.29 -3.14 -19.53
CA ALA A 79 -1.62 -2.52 -19.58
C ALA A 79 -2.73 -3.47 -19.13
N ALA A 80 -3.57 -2.95 -18.23
CA ALA A 80 -4.90 -3.41 -17.79
C ALA A 80 -4.98 -4.50 -16.71
N LEU A 81 -4.83 -4.10 -15.45
CA LEU A 81 -5.65 -4.66 -14.37
C LEU A 81 -7.01 -3.93 -14.40
N ASN A 82 -7.94 -4.42 -15.21
CA ASN A 82 -9.34 -4.03 -15.08
C ASN A 82 -9.92 -4.80 -13.90
N ALA A 83 -10.28 -4.06 -12.85
CA ALA A 83 -11.12 -4.57 -11.78
C ALA A 83 -12.56 -4.61 -12.30
N ASP A 84 -13.00 -5.77 -12.78
CA ASP A 84 -14.42 -6.08 -12.98
C ASP A 84 -14.91 -6.81 -11.72
N ASP A 85 -15.38 -6.04 -10.74
CA ASP A 85 -16.35 -6.51 -9.73
C ASP A 85 -17.69 -5.84 -10.07
N GLU A 86 -18.42 -6.43 -11.02
CA GLU A 86 -19.86 -6.18 -11.16
C GLU A 86 -20.58 -7.02 -10.10
N GLU A 87 -20.93 -6.37 -8.99
CA GLU A 87 -22.02 -6.80 -8.09
C GLU A 87 -23.31 -6.97 -8.92
N THR A 88 -23.75 -8.22 -9.08
CA THR A 88 -25.04 -8.54 -9.70
C THR A 88 -26.12 -8.59 -8.62
N ASP A 89 -26.98 -7.58 -8.60
CA ASP A 89 -28.20 -7.48 -7.79
C ASP A 89 -29.19 -8.61 -8.14
N GLY A 90 -29.81 -9.21 -7.12
CA GLY A 90 -30.78 -10.30 -7.23
C GLY A 90 -31.87 -10.21 -6.17
#